data_AF-A0A257WST7-F1
#
_entry.id   AF-A0A257WST7-F1
#
_cell.length_a   1.000
_cell.length_b   1.000
_cell.length_c   1.000
_cell.angle_alpha   90.00
_cell.angle_beta   90.00
_cell.angle_gamma   90.00
#
_symmetry.space_group_name_H-M   'P 1'
#
loop_
_entity.id
_entity.type
_entity.pdbx_description
1 polymer ?
#
loop_
_entity_poly.entity_id
_entity_poly.type
_entity_poly.pdbx_seq_one_letter_code
_entity_poly.pdbx_strand_id
1 'polypeptide(L)'
;MNQRVPAIDALRGLVMIIMALDHTREFFHVGAMSFSPEDLSKTTPELFFTRWITHFCAPVFVFTAGLGAWFWKRDGRTAADQTRYLLGRGLWLMMAELTLFRFAAFFTAPGPVLLTVLWAIGLSMVVLAGLIHLPL
;
A
#
# COMPACT_ATOMS: atom_id res chain seq x y z
N MET A 1 -24.40 -3.01 -12.87
CA MET A 1 -23.51 -2.51 -13.94
C MET A 1 -22.19 -2.15 -13.29
N ASN A 2 -21.09 -2.81 -13.66
CA ASN A 2 -19.78 -2.64 -13.03
C ASN A 2 -19.14 -1.33 -13.54
N GLN A 3 -19.70 -0.18 -13.13
CA GLN A 3 -19.22 1.15 -13.53
C GLN A 3 -17.88 1.42 -12.85
N ARG A 4 -16.81 0.98 -13.53
CA ARG A 4 -15.45 1.41 -13.21
C ARG A 4 -15.36 2.92 -13.43
N VAL A 5 -14.69 3.61 -12.50
CA VAL A 5 -14.42 5.05 -12.63
C VAL A 5 -13.02 5.19 -13.24
N PRO A 6 -12.90 5.52 -14.55
CA PRO A 6 -11.61 5.49 -15.24
C PRO A 6 -10.57 6.42 -14.62
N ALA A 7 -11.01 7.56 -14.07
CA ALA A 7 -10.13 8.50 -13.37
C ALA A 7 -9.47 7.87 -12.12
N ILE A 8 -10.18 7.03 -11.38
CA ILE A 8 -9.63 6.36 -10.19
C ILE A 8 -8.64 5.27 -10.60
N ASP A 9 -8.97 4.51 -11.64
CA ASP A 9 -8.07 3.49 -12.19
C ASP A 9 -6.77 4.14 -12.74
N ALA A 10 -6.88 5.26 -13.45
CA ALA A 10 -5.74 6.03 -13.94
C ALA A 10 -4.88 6.60 -12.81
N LEU A 11 -5.50 7.20 -11.79
CA LEU A 11 -4.80 7.72 -10.61
C LEU A 11 -4.02 6.60 -9.88
N ARG A 12 -4.67 5.45 -9.66
CA ARG A 12 -4.01 4.28 -9.03
C ARG A 12 -2.82 3.80 -9.86
N GLY A 13 -2.97 3.72 -11.19
CA GLY A 13 -1.89 3.33 -12.08
C GLY A 13 -0.70 4.29 -12.01
N LEU A 14 -0.96 5.59 -12.07
CA LEU A 14 0.08 6.62 -11.96
C LEU A 14 0.82 6.53 -10.62
N VAL A 15 0.09 6.45 -9.51
CA VAL A 15 0.67 6.36 -8.17
C VAL A 15 1.47 5.07 -7.99
N MET A 16 1.02 3.95 -8.57
CA MET A 16 1.78 2.69 -8.55
C MET A 16 3.12 2.79 -9.28
N ILE A 17 3.16 3.45 -10.45
CA ILE A 17 4.39 3.67 -11.20
C ILE A 17 5.36 4.55 -10.40
N ILE A 18 4.86 5.66 -9.86
CA ILE A 18 5.67 6.59 -9.07
C ILE A 18 6.24 5.88 -7.81
N MET A 19 5.42 5.10 -7.10
CA MET A 19 5.86 4.36 -5.92
C MET A 19 6.91 3.29 -6.28
N ALA A 20 6.76 2.62 -7.42
CA ALA A 20 7.75 1.65 -7.89
C ALA A 20 9.10 2.31 -8.19
N LEU A 21 9.09 3.48 -8.86
CA LEU A 21 10.30 4.26 -9.10
C LEU A 21 10.99 4.68 -7.79
N ASP A 22 10.21 5.13 -6.80
CA ASP A 22 10.71 5.48 -5.46
C ASP A 22 11.45 4.32 -4.80
N HIS A 23 10.89 3.11 -4.85
CA HIS A 23 11.58 1.92 -4.31
C HIS A 23 12.81 1.53 -5.14
N THR A 24 12.75 1.60 -6.47
CA THR A 24 13.93 1.27 -7.30
C THR A 24 15.12 2.17 -6.98
N ARG A 25 14.85 3.45 -6.71
CA ARG A 25 15.86 4.44 -6.34
C ARG A 25 16.64 4.04 -5.08
N GLU A 26 15.99 3.44 -4.08
CA GLU A 26 16.65 2.99 -2.85
C GLU A 26 17.77 1.98 -3.10
N PHE A 27 17.65 1.16 -4.16
CA PHE A 27 18.69 0.19 -4.53
C PHE A 27 19.88 0.81 -5.26
N PHE A 28 19.67 1.91 -6.00
CA PHE A 28 20.73 2.57 -6.77
C PHE A 28 21.48 3.65 -5.98
N HIS A 29 20.84 4.26 -4.97
CA HIS A 29 21.47 5.28 -4.13
C HIS A 29 21.95 4.68 -2.81
N VAL A 30 23.25 4.36 -2.73
CA VAL A 30 23.92 3.83 -1.52
C VAL A 30 23.65 4.72 -0.29
N GLY A 31 23.57 6.04 -0.46
CA GLY A 31 23.24 6.98 0.62
C GLY A 31 21.80 6.86 1.16
N ALA A 32 20.83 6.49 0.32
CA ALA A 32 19.42 6.39 0.72
C ALA A 32 19.16 5.28 1.74
N MET A 33 19.99 4.22 1.73
CA MET A 33 19.89 3.10 2.66
C MET A 33 20.91 3.20 3.83
N SER A 34 21.89 4.11 3.74
CA SER A 34 22.99 4.24 4.71
C SER A 34 22.69 5.20 5.86
N PHE A 35 21.80 6.17 5.68
CA PHE A 35 21.41 7.13 6.70
C PHE A 35 19.97 7.60 6.47
N SER A 36 19.30 8.09 7.53
CA SER A 36 17.94 8.63 7.37
C SER A 36 17.97 9.88 6.48
N PRO A 37 17.15 9.96 5.42
CA PRO A 37 17.02 11.17 4.61
C PRO A 37 16.54 12.43 5.37
N GLU A 38 16.09 12.28 6.62
CA GLU A 38 15.69 13.37 7.53
C GLU A 38 16.89 13.96 8.29
N ASP A 39 18.03 13.27 8.28
CA ASP A 39 19.25 13.79 8.89
C ASP A 39 19.78 14.94 8.04
N LEU A 40 19.40 16.17 8.42
CA LEU A 40 19.81 17.41 7.78
C LEU A 40 21.34 17.59 7.75
N SER A 41 22.09 16.85 8.57
CA SER A 41 23.56 16.89 8.55
C SER A 41 24.18 16.09 7.40
N LYS A 42 23.42 15.17 6.79
CA LYS A 42 23.90 14.25 5.73
C LYS A 42 23.03 14.24 4.48
N THR A 43 21.80 14.76 4.57
CA THR A 43 20.84 14.76 3.47
C THR A 43 21.15 15.86 2.45
N THR A 44 20.83 15.60 1.19
CA THR A 44 20.80 16.63 0.15
C THR A 44 19.34 17.06 -0.07
N PRO A 45 19.08 18.30 -0.54
CA PRO A 45 17.71 18.74 -0.85
C PRO A 45 16.98 17.76 -1.77
N GLU A 46 17.67 17.22 -2.77
CA GLU A 46 17.14 16.20 -3.69
C GLU A 46 16.71 14.92 -2.97
N LEU A 47 17.53 14.40 -2.04
CA LEU A 47 17.23 13.20 -1.24
C LEU A 47 16.08 13.44 -0.25
N PHE A 48 15.95 14.65 0.28
CA PHE A 48 14.84 15.05 1.12
C PHE A 48 13.52 15.11 0.33
N PHE A 49 13.52 15.69 -0.87
CA PHE A 49 12.30 15.83 -1.68
C PHE A 49 11.73 14.49 -2.15
N THR A 50 12.55 13.45 -2.35
CA THR A 50 12.01 12.12 -2.70
C THR A 50 11.13 11.53 -1.60
N ARG A 51 11.31 11.93 -0.34
CA ARG A 51 10.48 11.45 0.78
C ARG A 51 9.01 11.89 0.67
N TRP A 52 8.76 12.98 -0.04
CA TRP A 52 7.41 13.45 -0.34
C TRP A 52 6.66 12.50 -1.28
N ILE A 53 7.39 11.74 -2.10
CA ILE A 53 6.79 10.75 -3.01
C ILE A 53 6.03 9.71 -2.18
N THR A 54 6.70 9.08 -1.21
CA THR A 54 6.08 8.08 -0.34
C THR A 54 4.94 8.68 0.49
N HIS A 55 5.11 9.91 1.01
CA HIS A 55 4.09 10.61 1.80
C HIS A 55 2.86 11.02 0.99
N PHE A 56 2.98 11.14 -0.33
CA PHE A 56 1.85 11.36 -1.23
C PHE A 56 1.23 10.04 -1.70
N CYS A 57 2.06 9.09 -2.12
CA CYS A 57 1.59 7.83 -2.72
C CYS A 57 0.87 6.94 -1.71
N ALA A 58 1.40 6.81 -0.48
CA ALA A 58 0.81 5.93 0.52
C ALA A 58 -0.63 6.35 0.93
N PRO A 59 -0.91 7.63 1.26
CA PRO A 59 -2.29 8.09 1.52
C PRO A 59 -3.23 7.89 0.32
N VAL A 60 -2.77 8.14 -0.90
CA VAL A 60 -3.60 7.95 -2.11
C VAL A 60 -3.92 6.46 -2.33
N PHE A 61 -2.97 5.56 -2.10
CA PHE A 61 -3.20 4.12 -2.16
C PHE A 61 -4.24 3.66 -1.13
N VAL A 62 -4.11 4.11 0.12
CA VAL A 62 -5.06 3.78 1.19
C VAL A 62 -6.46 4.33 0.86
N PHE A 63 -6.54 5.59 0.41
CA PHE A 63 -7.80 6.23 0.04
C PHE A 63 -8.50 5.52 -1.12
N THR A 64 -7.76 5.19 -2.18
CA THR A 64 -8.32 4.50 -3.35
C THR A 64 -8.73 3.06 -3.04
N ALA A 65 -8.03 2.38 -2.11
CA ALA A 65 -8.45 1.08 -1.58
C ALA A 65 -9.77 1.18 -0.81
N GLY A 66 -9.91 2.20 0.05
CA GLY A 66 -11.16 2.50 0.77
C GLY A 66 -12.34 2.82 -0.16
N LEU A 67 -12.12 3.66 -1.17
CA LEU A 67 -13.12 3.95 -2.21
C LEU A 67 -13.56 2.68 -2.94
N GLY A 68 -12.62 1.80 -3.28
CA GLY A 68 -12.92 0.51 -3.90
C GLY A 68 -13.83 -0.34 -3.03
N ALA A 69 -13.59 -0.40 -1.71
CA ALA A 69 -14.47 -1.10 -0.78
C ALA A 69 -15.87 -0.46 -0.68
N TRP A 70 -15.95 0.87 -0.71
CA TRP A 70 -17.21 1.60 -0.69
C TRP A 70 -18.06 1.37 -1.93
N PHE A 71 -17.48 1.47 -3.14
CA PHE A 71 -18.17 1.18 -4.39
C PHE A 71 -18.67 -0.28 -4.42
N TRP A 72 -17.87 -1.20 -3.92
CA TRP A 72 -18.22 -2.61 -3.84
C TRP A 72 -19.45 -2.86 -2.96
N LYS A 73 -19.59 -2.12 -1.84
CA LYS A 73 -20.80 -2.14 -0.99
C LYS A 73 -22.02 -1.53 -1.71
N ARG A 74 -21.82 -0.44 -2.45
CA ARG A 74 -22.89 0.29 -3.15
C ARG A 74 -23.57 -0.53 -4.25
N ASP A 75 -22.87 -1.51 -4.82
CA ASP A 75 -23.38 -2.43 -5.84
C ASP A 75 -24.46 -3.43 -5.34
N GLY A 76 -24.94 -3.31 -4.09
CA GLY A 76 -26.04 -4.11 -3.55
C GLY A 76 -25.66 -5.55 -3.19
N ARG A 77 -24.36 -5.82 -3.03
CA ARG A 77 -23.85 -7.14 -2.66
C ARG A 77 -24.07 -7.43 -1.17
N THR A 78 -24.21 -8.71 -0.83
CA THR A 78 -24.39 -9.18 0.54
C THR A 78 -23.20 -8.80 1.42
N ALA A 79 -23.46 -8.49 2.69
CA ALA A 79 -22.41 -8.27 3.70
C ALA A 79 -21.41 -9.44 3.76
N ALA A 80 -21.90 -10.69 3.66
CA ALA A 80 -21.05 -11.88 3.63
C ALA A 80 -20.09 -11.94 2.43
N ASP A 81 -20.54 -11.52 1.24
CA ASP A 81 -19.68 -11.47 0.07
C ASP A 81 -18.61 -10.38 0.24
N GLN A 82 -18.95 -9.25 0.89
CA GLN A 82 -18.01 -8.15 1.16
C GLN A 82 -16.92 -8.58 2.11
N THR A 83 -17.29 -9.27 3.19
CA THR A 83 -16.37 -9.83 4.16
C THR A 83 -15.42 -10.82 3.51
N ARG A 84 -15.91 -11.75 2.69
CA ARG A 84 -15.05 -12.71 1.97
C ARG A 84 -14.07 -12.01 1.03
N TYR A 85 -14.53 -10.99 0.30
CA TYR A 85 -13.68 -10.23 -0.61
C TYR A 85 -12.59 -9.45 0.14
N LEU A 86 -12.95 -8.75 1.22
CA LEU A 86 -12.00 -7.97 2.03
C LEU A 86 -11.01 -8.86 2.77
N LEU A 87 -11.46 -9.97 3.37
CA LEU A 87 -10.57 -10.93 4.03
C LEU A 87 -9.60 -11.58 3.04
N GLY A 88 -10.10 -12.09 1.92
CA GLY A 88 -9.26 -12.75 0.93
C GLY A 88 -8.18 -11.83 0.37
N ARG A 89 -8.54 -10.57 0.05
CA ARG A 89 -7.56 -9.58 -0.42
C ARG A 89 -6.66 -9.05 0.68
N GLY A 90 -7.18 -8.80 1.87
CA GLY A 90 -6.41 -8.29 3.00
C GLY A 90 -5.32 -9.27 3.43
N LEU A 91 -5.69 -10.54 3.60
CA LEU A 91 -4.73 -11.60 3.94
C LEU A 91 -3.70 -11.80 2.82
N TRP A 92 -4.13 -11.75 1.56
CA TRP A 92 -3.20 -11.83 0.43
C TRP A 92 -2.16 -10.71 0.45
N LEU A 93 -2.57 -9.46 0.71
CA LEU A 93 -1.64 -8.32 0.82
C LEU A 93 -0.67 -8.48 1.99
N MET A 94 -1.16 -8.94 3.16
CA MET A 94 -0.31 -9.20 4.32
C MET A 94 0.71 -10.30 4.05
N MET A 95 0.30 -11.38 3.39
CA MET A 95 1.21 -12.46 2.98
C MET A 95 2.22 -11.98 1.93
N ALA A 96 1.78 -11.22 0.93
CA ALA A 96 2.66 -10.69 -0.11
C ALA A 96 3.73 -9.77 0.48
N GLU A 97 3.40 -8.96 1.49
CA GLU A 97 4.38 -8.15 2.21
C GLU A 97 5.43 -9.02 2.93
N LEU A 98 4.97 -10.00 3.72
CA LEU A 98 5.85 -10.85 4.51
C LEU A 98 6.75 -11.76 3.67
N THR A 99 6.38 -12.03 2.42
CA THR A 99 7.06 -12.96 1.52
C THR A 99 7.65 -12.25 0.31
N LEU A 100 6.83 -11.87 -0.67
CA LEU A 100 7.27 -11.26 -1.93
C LEU A 100 8.05 -9.96 -1.70
N PHE A 101 7.50 -9.02 -0.93
CA PHE A 101 8.16 -7.73 -0.72
C PHE A 101 9.45 -7.89 0.08
N ARG A 102 9.41 -8.67 1.17
CA ARG A 102 10.60 -8.99 1.96
C ARG A 102 11.69 -9.69 1.14
N PHE A 103 11.32 -10.61 0.27
CA PHE A 103 12.27 -11.27 -0.65
C PHE A 103 12.83 -10.29 -1.68
N ALA A 104 11.98 -9.44 -2.28
CA ALA A 104 12.39 -8.45 -3.27
C ALA A 104 13.29 -7.35 -2.67
N ALA A 105 13.08 -6.98 -1.40
CA ALA A 105 13.86 -5.94 -0.73
C ALA A 105 15.25 -6.41 -0.29
N PHE A 106 15.36 -7.62 0.26
CA PHE A 106 16.61 -8.10 0.85
C PHE A 106 17.38 -9.12 0.00
N PHE A 107 16.75 -9.65 -1.06
CA PHE A 107 17.27 -10.71 -1.93
C PHE A 107 17.82 -11.95 -1.17
N THR A 108 17.45 -12.11 0.11
CA THR A 108 17.98 -13.11 1.05
C THR A 108 16.87 -13.58 2.01
N ALA A 109 16.96 -14.82 2.48
CA ALA A 109 16.00 -15.43 3.41
C ALA A 109 16.70 -15.80 4.76
N PRO A 110 16.21 -15.35 5.94
CA PRO A 110 15.21 -14.32 6.21
C PRO A 110 15.87 -12.97 6.56
N GLY A 111 15.69 -11.94 5.73
CA GLY A 111 15.96 -10.54 6.11
C GLY A 111 15.02 -10.05 7.23
N PRO A 112 15.19 -8.83 7.77
CA PRO A 112 14.33 -8.29 8.84
C PRO A 112 12.86 -8.18 8.38
N VAL A 113 11.94 -8.26 9.33
CA VAL A 113 10.50 -8.09 9.05
C VAL A 113 10.20 -6.60 8.99
N LEU A 114 9.84 -6.11 7.80
CA LEU A 114 9.34 -4.76 7.59
C LEU A 114 7.83 -4.83 7.37
N LEU A 115 7.08 -4.06 8.16
CA LEU A 115 5.64 -3.92 8.03
C LEU A 115 5.36 -2.54 7.41
N THR A 116 5.17 -2.50 6.09
CA THR A 116 4.95 -1.24 5.37
C THR A 116 3.47 -1.05 4.98
N VAL A 117 3.24 -0.30 3.90
CA VAL A 117 1.92 0.14 3.44
C VAL A 117 1.00 -1.02 3.07
N LEU A 118 1.52 -2.10 2.48
CA LEU A 118 0.71 -3.27 2.11
C LEU A 118 0.11 -3.96 3.34
N TRP A 119 0.90 -4.09 4.41
CA TRP A 119 0.43 -4.64 5.67
C TRP A 119 -0.67 -3.77 6.28
N ALA A 120 -0.44 -2.44 6.34
CA ALA A 120 -1.42 -1.51 6.88
C ALA A 120 -2.76 -1.56 6.12
N ILE A 121 -2.72 -1.61 4.78
CA ILE A 121 -3.93 -1.75 3.95
C ILE A 121 -4.59 -3.11 4.18
N GLY A 122 -3.81 -4.19 4.21
CA GLY A 122 -4.32 -5.54 4.43
C GLY A 122 -5.02 -5.69 5.78
N LEU A 123 -4.38 -5.22 6.85
CA LEU A 123 -4.95 -5.17 8.19
C LEU A 123 -6.24 -4.32 8.23
N SER A 124 -6.23 -3.15 7.57
CA SER A 124 -7.41 -2.29 7.49
C SER A 124 -8.59 -2.98 6.80
N MET A 125 -8.33 -3.77 5.74
CA MET A 125 -9.37 -4.58 5.09
C MET A 125 -9.92 -5.67 6.00
N VAL A 126 -9.06 -6.35 6.77
CA VAL A 126 -9.47 -7.38 7.74
C VAL A 126 -10.32 -6.77 8.85
N VAL A 127 -9.91 -5.62 9.41
CA VAL A 127 -10.69 -4.89 10.41
C VAL A 127 -12.04 -4.46 9.85
N LEU A 128 -12.07 -3.90 8.63
CA LEU A 128 -13.32 -3.50 7.98
C LEU A 128 -14.26 -4.69 7.74
N ALA A 129 -13.72 -5.86 7.40
CA ALA A 129 -14.49 -7.08 7.25
C ALA A 129 -15.20 -7.50 8.55
N GLY A 130 -14.55 -7.33 9.70
CA GLY A 130 -15.18 -7.55 11.01
C GLY A 130 -16.24 -6.49 11.34
N LEU A 131 -15.93 -5.22 11.08
CA LEU A 131 -16.82 -4.09 11.38
C LEU A 131 -18.14 -4.12 10.60
N ILE A 132 -18.17 -4.72 9.40
CA ILE A 132 -19.40 -4.84 8.59
C ILE A 132 -20.51 -5.63 9.31
N HIS A 133 -20.15 -6.53 10.21
CA HIS A 133 -21.10 -7.36 10.96
C HIS A 133 -21.54 -6.75 12.29
N LEU A 134 -20.98 -5.59 12.67
CA LEU A 134 -21.36 -4.93 13.91
C LEU A 134 -22.73 -4.22 13.71
N PRO A 135 -23.76 -4.55 14.51
CA PRO A 135 -25.00 -3.78 14.51
C PRO A 135 -24.72 -2.41 15.12
N LEU A 136 -24.86 -1.35 14.32
CA LEU A 136 -24.89 0.04 14.78
C LEU A 136 -26.33 0.49 15.00
#